data_AF-A0A9D5RD93-F1
#
_entry.id   AF-A0A9D5RD93-F1
#
_cell.length_a   1.000
_cell.length_b   1.000
_cell.length_c   1.000
_cell.angle_alpha   90.00
_cell.angle_beta   90.00
_cell.angle_gamma   90.00
#
_symmetry.space_group_name_H-M   'P 1'
#
loop_
_entity.id
_entity.type
_entity.pdbx_description
1 polymer ?
#
loop_
_entity_poly.entity_id
_entity_poly.type
_entity_poly.pdbx_seq_one_letter_code
_entity_poly.pdbx_strand_id
1 'polypeptide(L)' 'MKAQFITAEEVQDVLGVSRSKAYQIVQGMNRELKAQGFITISGKCPIAYFRKKFYGLEFDQNDRITPAPCSA' A
#
# COMPACT_ATOMS: atom_id res chain seq x y z
N MET A 1 -15.87 -9.55 -8.17
CA MET A 1 -14.82 -8.88 -8.95
C MET A 1 -13.72 -8.45 -7.99
N LYS A 2 -12.48 -8.91 -8.16
CA LYS A 2 -11.36 -8.50 -7.31
C LYS A 2 -10.98 -7.07 -7.69
N ALA A 3 -11.06 -6.13 -6.76
CA ALA A 3 -10.48 -4.81 -6.96
C ALA A 3 -8.98 -5.02 -7.24
N GLN A 4 -8.54 -4.74 -8.46
CA GLN A 4 -7.12 -4.86 -8.84
C GLN A 4 -6.27 -3.69 -8.34
N PHE A 5 -6.92 -2.68 -7.73
CA PHE A 5 -6.31 -1.43 -7.35
C PHE A 5 -6.53 -1.17 -5.86
N ILE A 6 -5.47 -0.71 -5.19
CA ILE A 6 -5.47 -0.22 -3.83
C ILE A 6 -5.55 1.31 -3.84
N THR A 7 -6.37 1.89 -2.96
CA THR A 7 -6.47 3.33 -2.76
C THR A 7 -5.51 3.78 -1.66
N ALA A 8 -5.24 5.07 -1.56
CA ALA A 8 -4.42 5.61 -0.47
C ALA A 8 -5.00 5.33 0.93
N GLU A 9 -6.32 5.19 1.04
CA GLU A 9 -7.01 4.85 2.29
C GLU A 9 -6.77 3.39 2.70
N GLU A 10 -6.88 2.46 1.75
CA GLU A 10 -6.53 1.06 1.98
C GLU A 10 -5.03 0.90 2.30
N VAL A 11 -4.16 1.65 1.62
CA VAL A 11 -2.72 1.71 1.93
C VAL A 11 -2.48 2.23 3.34
N GLN A 12 -3.27 3.20 3.81
CA GLN A 12 -3.18 3.75 5.15
C GLN A 12 -3.50 2.69 6.20
N ASP A 13 -4.60 1.96 5.99
CA ASP A 13 -5.08 0.92 6.89
C ASP A 13 -4.09 -0.25 6.95
N VAL A 14 -3.64 -0.72 5.78
CA VAL A 14 -2.69 -1.83 5.64
C VAL A 14 -1.34 -1.54 6.28
N LEU A 15 -0.81 -0.31 6.12
CA LEU A 15 0.52 0.05 6.63
C LEU A 15 0.48 0.70 8.01
N GLY A 16 -0.70 1.08 8.53
CA GLY A 16 -0.83 1.83 9.78
C GLY A 16 -0.13 3.20 9.75
N VAL A 17 -0.01 3.84 8.58
CA VAL A 17 0.69 5.12 8.41
C VAL A 17 -0.28 6.30 8.39
N SER A 18 0.19 7.52 8.60
CA SER A 18 -0.67 8.71 8.46
C SER A 18 -1.12 8.92 7.01
N ARG A 19 -2.30 9.53 6.82
CA ARG A 19 -2.87 9.87 5.49
C ARG A 19 -1.84 10.48 4.54
N SER A 20 -1.12 11.51 5.00
CA SER A 20 -0.11 12.20 4.19
C SER A 20 1.00 11.25 3.72
N LYS A 21 1.42 10.30 4.55
CA LYS A 21 2.45 9.31 4.23
C LYS A 21 1.93 8.29 3.22
N ALA A 22 0.69 7.83 3.37
CA ALA A 22 0.05 6.92 2.40
C ALA A 22 -0.03 7.56 1.00
N TYR A 23 -0.42 8.83 0.91
CA TYR A 23 -0.43 9.56 -0.36
C TYR A 23 0.97 9.71 -0.98
N GLN A 24 2.00 10.01 -0.17
CA GLN A 24 3.39 10.08 -0.66
C GLN A 24 3.86 8.73 -1.22
N ILE A 25 3.51 7.63 -0.54
CA ILE A 25 3.86 6.27 -0.95
C ILE A 25 3.19 5.92 -2.29
N VAL A 26 1.88 6.18 -2.44
CA VAL A 26 1.15 5.97 -3.70
C VAL A 26 1.70 6.85 -4.83
N GLN A 27 2.04 8.10 -4.55
CA GLN A 27 2.66 9.00 -5.54
C GLN A 27 4.04 8.51 -5.97
N GLY A 28 4.86 8.02 -5.05
CA GLY A 28 6.16 7.42 -5.34
C GLY A 28 6.03 6.20 -6.25
N MET A 29 5.10 5.30 -5.94
CA MET A 29 4.81 4.13 -6.78
C MET A 29 4.31 4.50 -8.17
N ASN A 30 3.42 5.48 -8.27
CA ASN A 30 2.94 5.97 -9.56
C ASN A 30 4.07 6.61 -10.40
N ARG A 31 5.03 7.31 -9.77
CA ARG A 31 6.21 7.83 -10.49
C ARG A 31 7.07 6.70 -11.05
N GLU A 32 7.29 5.65 -10.27
CA GLU A 32 8.11 4.50 -10.66
C GLU A 32 7.44 3.68 -11.78
N LEU A 33 6.13 3.46 -11.69
CA LEU A 33 5.33 2.82 -12.73
C LEU A 33 5.28 3.66 -14.02
N LYS A 34 5.15 4.99 -13.90
CA LYS A 34 5.23 5.90 -15.05
C LYS A 34 6.60 5.84 -15.71
N ALA A 35 7.68 5.75 -14.93
CA ALA A 35 9.04 5.59 -15.46
C ALA A 35 9.25 4.25 -16.17
N GLN A 36 8.58 3.19 -15.72
CA GLN A 36 8.56 1.89 -16.39
C GLN A 36 7.66 1.84 -17.63
N GLY A 37 6.96 2.93 -17.97
CA GLY A 37 6.07 3.01 -19.14
C GLY A 37 4.65 2.51 -18.89
N PHE A 38 4.26 2.27 -17.63
CA PHE A 38 2.89 1.89 -17.28
C PHE A 38 2.00 3.13 -17.11
N ILE A 39 0.72 2.97 -17.45
CA ILE A 39 -0.30 3.99 -17.21
C ILE A 39 -0.71 3.92 -15.73
N THR A 40 -0.51 5.02 -15.02
CA THR A 40 -0.82 5.14 -13.59
C THR A 40 -1.97 6.11 -13.35
N ILE A 41 -2.83 5.81 -12.39
CA ILE A 41 -3.94 6.67 -12.00
C ILE A 41 -3.60 7.32 -10.65
N SER A 42 -3.68 8.65 -10.57
CA SER A 42 -3.50 9.37 -9.31
C SER A 42 -4.49 8.87 -8.25
N GLY A 43 -3.97 8.41 -7.11
CA GLY A 43 -4.76 7.88 -6.00
C GLY A 43 -5.08 6.39 -6.06
N LYS A 44 -4.71 5.67 -7.13
CA LYS A 44 -4.90 4.22 -7.27
C LYS A 44 -3.61 3.54 -7.73
N CYS A 45 -3.22 2.47 -7.06
CA CYS A 45 -2.06 1.66 -7.43
C CYS A 45 -2.47 0.20 -7.62
N PRO A 46 -1.89 -0.54 -8.58
CA PRO A 46 -2.22 -1.95 -8.74
C PRO A 46 -1.70 -2.77 -7.55
N ILE A 47 -2.55 -3.62 -6.96
CA ILE A 47 -2.23 -4.45 -5.78
C ILE A 47 -1.05 -5.38 -6.09
N ALA A 48 -0.95 -5.88 -7.32
CA ALA A 48 0.16 -6.73 -7.74
C ALA A 48 1.52 -6.03 -7.60
N TYR A 49 1.57 -4.72 -7.87
CA TYR A 49 2.78 -3.92 -7.71
C TYR A 49 3.07 -3.61 -6.25
N PHE A 50 2.02 -3.25 -5.51
CA PHE A 50 2.11 -3.00 -4.07
C PHE A 50 2.67 -4.22 -3.32
N ARG A 51 2.11 -5.40 -3.58
CA ARG A 51 2.55 -6.67 -2.96
C ARG A 51 3.97 -7.06 -3.35
N LYS A 52 4.44 -6.66 -4.54
CA LYS A 52 5.82 -6.92 -4.99
C LYS A 52 6.83 -5.99 -4.32
N LYS A 53 6.46 -4.72 -4.08
CA LYS A 53 7.34 -3.72 -3.43
C LYS A 53 7.39 -3.89 -1.92
N PHE A 54 6.29 -4.30 -1.30
CA PHE A 54 6.22 -4.62 0.13
C PHE A 54 6.26 -6.13 0.33
N TYR A 55 7.45 -6.73 0.16
CA TYR A 55 7.70 -8.13 0.46
C TYR A 55 7.77 -8.30 1.98
N GLY A 56 6.91 -9.12 2.58
CA GLY A 56 6.88 -9.37 4.05
C GLY A 56 5.73 -8.75 4.83
N LEU A 57 4.81 -8.03 4.16
CA LEU A 57 3.50 -7.72 4.74
C LEU A 57 2.55 -8.87 4.39
N GLU A 58 2.36 -9.80 5.32
CA GLU A 58 1.29 -10.78 5.24
C GLU A 58 -0.02 -10.09 5.60
N PHE A 59 -0.94 -10.04 4.63
CA PHE A 59 -2.25 -9.45 4.80
C PHE A 59 -3.14 -10.44 5.53
N ASP A 60 -3.21 -10.37 6.86
CA ASP A 60 -4.37 -10.94 7.54
C ASP A 60 -5.46 -9.87 7.60
N GLN A 61 -6.60 -10.17 6.97
CA GLN A 61 -7.69 -9.23 6.74
C GLN A 61 -8.53 -8.96 7.99
N ASN A 62 -8.18 -9.45 9.19
CA ASN A 62 -9.13 -9.42 10.29
C ASN A 62 -8.56 -9.50 11.72
N ASP A 63 -7.58 -8.70 12.14
CA ASP A 63 -7.58 -8.33 13.57
C ASP A 63 -6.83 -7.06 13.87
N ARG A 64 -7.23 -6.47 14.99
CA ARG A 64 -6.71 -5.28 15.63
C ARG A 64 -5.22 -5.11 15.38
N ILE A 65 -4.85 -3.90 14.97
CA ILE A 65 -3.67 -3.20 15.46
C ILE A 65 -3.41 -3.60 16.92
N THR A 66 -2.58 -4.62 17.10
CA THR A 66 -1.91 -4.90 18.35
C THR A 66 -0.45 -4.62 18.04
N PRO A 67 0.13 -3.54 18.62
CA PRO A 67 1.57 -3.39 18.55
C PRO A 67 2.18 -4.67 19.12
N ALA A 68 3.18 -5.22 18.42
CA ALA A 68 3.98 -6.32 18.92
C ALA A 68 4.32 -6.06 20.40
N PRO A 69 4.14 -7.04 21.31
CA PRO A 69 4.65 -6.86 22.66
C PRO A 69 6.14 -6.61 22.54
N CYS A 70 6.54 -5.40 22.97
CA CYS A 70 7.94 -5.03 23.08
C CYS A 70 8.59 -6.13 23.92
N SER A 71 9.42 -6.95 23.27
CA SER A 71 10.11 -8.05 23.93
C SER A 71 11.18 -7.43 24.83
N ALA A 72 10.89 -7.35 26.12
CA ALA A 72 11.84 -7.07 27.19
C ALA A 72 11.47 -7.94 28.40
#